data_AF-A0A1I4QLU1-F1
#
_entry.id   AF-A0A1I4QLU1-F1
#
_cell.length_a   1.000
_cell.length_b   1.000
_cell.length_c   1.000
_cell.angle_alpha   90.00
_cell.angle_beta   90.00
_cell.angle_gamma   90.00
#
_symmetry.space_group_name_H-M   'P 1'
#
loop_
_entity.id
_entity.type
_entity.pdbx_description
1 polymer ?
#
loop_
_entity_poly.entity_id
_entity_poly.type
_entity_poly.pdbx_seq_one_letter_code
_entity_poly.pdbx_strand_id
1 'polypeptide(L)'
;MRVIEISTVEALIREALPRATEEEVAFLLARCEGRSLHPDNADLLRPFTRRDDSETRVERIGMLVGCVLTGQRNGWHSSAIHPAVRRPVRDAAARA
;
A
#
# COMPACT_ATOMS: atom_id res chain seq x y z
N MET A 1 5.26 18.11 0.81
CA MET A 1 5.31 16.67 1.21
C MET A 1 4.50 16.51 2.48
N ARG A 2 3.70 15.45 2.59
CA ARG A 2 2.90 15.17 3.80
C ARG A 2 3.46 13.93 4.48
N VAL A 3 3.71 14.01 5.79
CA VAL A 3 4.06 12.84 6.60
C VAL A 3 2.85 11.90 6.62
N ILE A 4 3.10 10.63 6.35
CA ILE A 4 2.03 9.64 6.30
C ILE A 4 1.72 9.19 7.73
N GLU A 5 0.46 9.32 8.15
CA GLU A 5 0.00 8.75 9.40
C GLU A 5 -0.08 7.23 9.26
N ILE A 6 0.69 6.51 10.07
CA ILE A 6 0.81 5.05 9.95
C ILE A 6 -0.52 4.34 10.23
N SER A 7 -1.34 4.89 11.13
CA SER A 7 -2.70 4.43 11.42
C SER A 7 -3.62 4.49 10.19
N THR A 8 -3.44 5.50 9.34
CA THR A 8 -4.19 5.61 8.07
C THR A 8 -3.76 4.51 7.11
N VAL A 9 -2.46 4.26 6.99
CA VAL A 9 -1.93 3.19 6.12
C VAL A 9 -2.35 1.82 6.61
N GLU A 10 -2.31 1.58 7.92
CA GLU A 10 -2.74 0.32 8.52
C GLU A 10 -4.21 0.03 8.22
N ALA A 11 -5.09 1.00 8.44
CA ALA A 11 -6.51 0.84 8.13
C ALA A 11 -6.73 0.48 6.66
N LEU A 12 -6.04 1.16 5.74
CA LEU A 12 -6.12 0.88 4.32
C LEU A 12 -5.57 -0.51 3.96
N ILE A 13 -4.44 -0.92 4.54
CA ILE A 13 -3.86 -2.25 4.29
C ILE A 13 -4.83 -3.34 4.78
N ARG A 14 -5.35 -3.22 6.01
CA ARG A 14 -6.29 -4.21 6.57
C ARG A 14 -7.60 -4.29 5.77
N GLU A 15 -8.10 -3.16 5.27
CA GLU A 15 -9.31 -3.17 4.44
C GLU A 15 -9.06 -3.77 3.04
N ALA A 16 -7.91 -3.50 2.42
CA ALA A 16 -7.58 -4.01 1.10
C ALA A 16 -7.12 -5.48 1.10
N LEU A 17 -6.46 -5.90 2.19
CA LEU A 17 -5.90 -7.23 2.37
C LEU A 17 -6.50 -7.87 3.64
N PRO A 18 -7.81 -8.21 3.64
CA PRO A 18 -8.50 -8.68 4.83
C PRO A 18 -7.96 -10.02 5.37
N ARG A 19 -7.17 -10.75 4.55
CA ARG A 19 -6.52 -12.01 4.91
C ARG A 19 -4.99 -11.91 5.00
N ALA A 20 -4.44 -10.70 5.10
CA ALA A 20 -3.04 -10.50 5.46
C ALA A 20 -2.82 -10.92 6.92
N THR A 21 -1.67 -11.56 7.19
CA THR A 21 -1.28 -11.86 8.57
C THR A 21 -0.75 -10.60 9.26
N GLU A 22 -0.71 -10.60 10.59
CA GLU A 22 -0.14 -9.47 11.35
C GLU A 22 1.33 -9.22 10.98
N GLU A 23 2.10 -10.27 10.67
CA GLU A 23 3.49 -10.14 10.21
C GLU A 23 3.59 -9.45 8.84
N GLU A 24 2.69 -9.76 7.92
CA GLU A 24 2.66 -9.13 6.60
C GLU A 24 2.23 -7.67 6.70
N VAL A 25 1.22 -7.37 7.53
CA VAL A 25 0.78 -6.00 7.80
C VAL A 25 1.93 -5.21 8.43
N ALA A 26 2.56 -5.73 9.49
CA ALA A 26 3.69 -5.09 10.16
C ALA A 26 4.88 -4.88 9.21
N PHE A 27 5.18 -5.87 8.36
CA PHE A 27 6.24 -5.76 7.36
C PHE A 27 5.98 -4.61 6.37
N LEU A 28 4.75 -4.46 5.89
CA LEU A 28 4.38 -3.37 4.98
C LEU A 28 4.38 -2.01 5.68
N LEU A 29 3.87 -1.94 6.91
CA LEU A 29 3.85 -0.72 7.71
C LEU A 29 5.25 -0.21 8.02
N ALA A 30 6.18 -1.09 8.39
CA ALA A 30 7.58 -0.74 8.65
C ALA A 30 8.27 -0.09 7.43
N ARG A 31 7.78 -0.33 6.20
CA ARG A 31 8.28 0.32 4.99
C ARG A 31 7.69 1.69 4.75
N CYS A 32 6.51 1.94 5.29
CA CYS A 32 5.80 3.21 5.19
C CYS A 32 6.10 4.15 6.36
N GLU A 33 6.56 3.62 7.49
CA GLU A 33 6.83 4.38 8.71
C GLU A 33 7.86 5.50 8.50
N GLY A 34 7.54 6.69 8.99
CA GLY A 34 8.39 7.88 8.89
C GLY A 34 8.59 8.40 7.46
N ARG A 35 7.93 7.80 6.45
CA ARG A 35 8.03 8.24 5.06
C ARG A 35 6.99 9.31 4.75
N SER A 36 7.31 10.07 3.71
CA SER A 36 6.46 11.15 3.22
C SER A 36 5.89 10.80 1.86
N LEU A 37 4.65 11.22 1.63
CA LEU A 37 4.01 11.11 0.33
C LEU A 37 4.03 12.48 -0.36
N HIS A 38 4.29 12.47 -1.67
CA HIS A 38 4.15 13.67 -2.48
C HIS A 38 2.66 14.08 -2.51
N PRO A 39 2.32 15.39 -2.45
CA PRO A 39 0.92 15.85 -2.47
C PRO A 39 0.11 15.31 -3.66
N ASP A 40 0.74 15.17 -4.83
CA ASP A 40 0.10 14.62 -6.04
C ASP A 40 -0.34 13.16 -5.90
N ASN A 41 0.16 12.46 -4.88
CA ASN A 41 -0.20 11.07 -4.57
C ASN A 41 -1.09 10.96 -3.33
N ALA A 42 -1.54 12.09 -2.76
CA ALA A 42 -2.39 12.09 -1.56
C ALA A 42 -3.74 11.39 -1.79
N ASP A 43 -4.18 11.26 -3.04
CA ASP A 43 -5.35 10.50 -3.44
C ASP A 43 -5.26 9.01 -3.04
N LEU A 44 -4.05 8.46 -2.94
CA LEU A 44 -3.83 7.06 -2.52
C LEU A 44 -4.19 6.80 -1.06
N LEU A 45 -4.25 7.85 -0.23
CA LEU A 45 -4.63 7.77 1.18
C LEU A 45 -6.13 7.97 1.41
N ARG A 46 -6.93 8.18 0.36
CA ARG A 46 -8.38 8.34 0.51
C ARG A 46 -9.01 7.06 1.07
N PRO A 47 -10.07 7.13 1.87
CA PRO A 47 -10.86 5.95 2.23
C PRO A 47 -11.33 5.18 1.00
N PHE A 48 -11.44 3.85 1.12
CA PHE A 48 -12.09 3.06 0.09
C PHE A 48 -13.60 3.38 0.05
N THR A 49 -14.16 3.23 -1.13
CA THR A 49 -15.58 3.46 -1.39
C THR A 49 -16.20 2.20 -1.97
N ARG A 50 -17.54 2.17 -2.07
CA ARG A 50 -18.26 1.06 -2.71
C ARG A 50 -17.90 0.83 -4.19
N ARG A 51 -17.25 1.81 -4.84
CA ARG A 51 -16.78 1.69 -6.23
C ARG A 51 -15.41 1.02 -6.34
N ASP A 52 -14.67 0.93 -5.24
CA ASP A 52 -13.37 0.27 -5.21
C ASP A 52 -13.62 -1.23 -4.98
N ASP A 53 -13.45 -2.04 -6.02
CA ASP A 53 -13.46 -3.50 -5.92
C ASP A 53 -12.16 -4.04 -5.29
N SER A 54 -12.09 -5.36 -5.07
CA SER A 54 -10.93 -5.98 -4.43
C SER A 54 -9.64 -5.76 -5.21
N GLU A 55 -9.68 -5.87 -6.54
CA GLU A 55 -8.52 -5.67 -7.40
C GLU A 55 -8.02 -4.24 -7.33
N THR A 56 -8.91 -3.26 -7.48
CA THR A 56 -8.60 -1.83 -7.37
C THR A 56 -8.01 -1.49 -5.99
N ARG A 57 -8.53 -2.10 -4.92
CA ARG A 57 -8.01 -1.91 -3.56
C ARG A 57 -6.56 -2.37 -3.45
N VAL A 58 -6.27 -3.58 -3.93
CA VAL A 58 -4.93 -4.18 -3.91
C VAL A 58 -3.97 -3.37 -4.77
N GLU A 59 -4.38 -2.98 -5.98
CA GLU A 59 -3.58 -2.14 -6.87
C GLU A 59 -3.23 -0.80 -6.23
N ARG A 60 -4.20 -0.17 -5.54
CA ARG A 60 -3.98 1.11 -4.86
C ARG A 60 -3.03 0.98 -3.69
N ILE A 61 -3.13 -0.07 -2.87
CA ILE A 61 -2.15 -0.35 -1.80
C ILE A 61 -0.77 -0.58 -2.40
N GLY A 62 -0.70 -1.37 -3.47
CA GLY A 62 0.54 -1.57 -4.20
C GLY A 62 1.14 -0.24 -4.64
N MET A 63 0.35 0.58 -5.32
CA MET A 63 0.76 1.90 -5.79
C MET A 63 1.21 2.79 -4.63
N LEU A 64 0.49 2.83 -3.51
CA LEU A 64 0.86 3.57 -2.31
C LEU A 64 2.24 3.13 -1.80
N VAL A 65 2.45 1.83 -1.58
CA VAL A 65 3.73 1.28 -1.12
C VAL A 65 4.85 1.61 -2.10
N GLY A 66 4.58 1.54 -3.40
CA GLY A 66 5.53 1.93 -4.45
C GLY A 66 5.91 3.40 -4.43
N CYS A 67 4.93 4.29 -4.37
CA CYS A 67 5.13 5.72 -4.23
C CYS A 67 6.01 6.05 -3.03
N VAL A 68 5.71 5.43 -1.90
CA VAL A 68 6.39 5.67 -0.63
C VAL A 68 7.85 5.22 -0.67
N LEU A 69 8.11 4.04 -1.25
CA LEU A 69 9.45 3.46 -1.31
C LEU A 69 10.35 4.10 -2.36
N THR A 70 9.78 4.54 -3.48
CA THR A 70 10.54 4.95 -4.68
C THR A 70 10.42 6.44 -5.00
N GLY A 71 9.46 7.13 -4.41
CA GLY A 71 9.06 8.49 -4.81
C GLY A 71 8.31 8.55 -6.15
N GLN A 72 8.11 7.42 -6.83
CA GLN A 72 7.51 7.34 -8.16
C GLN A 72 6.07 6.85 -8.09
N ARG A 73 5.14 7.53 -8.77
CA ARG A 73 3.71 7.16 -8.78
C ARG A 73 3.48 5.70 -9.22
N ASN A 74 4.24 5.25 -10.20
CA ASN A 74 4.09 3.92 -10.78
C ASN A 74 5.14 2.91 -10.29
N GLY A 75 5.85 3.20 -9.18
CA GLY A 75 6.92 2.34 -8.66
C GLY A 75 6.50 0.87 -8.45
N TRP A 76 5.22 0.65 -8.11
CA TRP A 76 4.63 -0.68 -7.96
C TRP A 76 4.55 -1.49 -9.24
N HIS A 77 4.32 -0.80 -10.36
CA HIS A 77 4.17 -1.39 -11.68
C HIS A 77 5.51 -1.45 -12.43
N SER A 78 6.43 -0.51 -12.15
CA SER A 78 7.69 -0.32 -12.89
C SER A 78 8.87 -1.18 -12.42
N SER A 79 8.61 -2.36 -11.82
CA SER A 79 9.61 -3.27 -11.21
C SER A 79 10.63 -2.62 -10.23
N ALA A 80 10.42 -1.36 -9.87
CA ALA A 80 11.33 -0.58 -9.02
C ALA A 80 11.32 -1.05 -7.55
N ILE A 81 10.28 -1.79 -7.15
CA ILE A 81 10.18 -2.37 -5.82
C ILE A 81 10.70 -3.80 -5.83
N HIS A 82 11.57 -4.09 -4.86
CA HIS A 82 12.12 -5.42 -4.65
C HIS A 82 11.01 -6.49 -4.46
N PRO A 83 11.13 -7.69 -5.06
CA PRO A 83 10.12 -8.75 -4.96
C PRO A 83 9.73 -9.14 -3.54
N ALA A 84 10.64 -9.02 -2.58
CA ALA A 84 10.37 -9.27 -1.15
C ALA A 84 9.27 -8.36 -0.55
N VAL A 85 8.98 -7.22 -1.18
CA VAL A 85 7.88 -6.33 -0.78
C VAL A 85 6.62 -6.59 -1.61
N ARG A 86 6.78 -6.95 -2.89
CA ARG A 86 5.64 -7.25 -3.76
C ARG A 86 4.95 -8.56 -3.39
N ARG A 87 5.70 -9.56 -2.93
CA ARG A 87 5.19 -10.88 -2.55
C ARG A 87 4.15 -10.83 -1.43
N PRO A 88 4.41 -10.22 -0.25
CA PRO A 88 3.41 -10.15 0.82
C PRO A 88 2.04 -9.60 0.39
N VAL A 89 2.02 -8.51 -0.38
CA VAL A 89 0.75 -7.94 -0.91
C VAL A 89 0.04 -8.91 -1.84
N ARG A 90 0.79 -9.53 -2.78
CA ARG A 90 0.21 -10.46 -3.76
C ARG A 90 -0.28 -11.75 -3.10
N ASP A 91 0.49 -12.28 -2.16
CA ASP A 91 0.17 -13.52 -1.46
C ASP A 91 -1.05 -13.31 -0.56
N ALA A 92 -1.13 -12.16 0.13
CA ALA A 92 -2.32 -11.77 0.90
C ALA A 92 -3.55 -11.54 0.01
N ALA A 93 -3.37 -10.87 -1.13
CA ALA A 93 -4.45 -10.65 -2.09
C ALA A 93 -4.96 -11.95 -2.70
N ALA A 94 -4.07 -12.89 -3.03
CA ALA A 94 -4.44 -14.19 -3.59
C ALA A 94 -5.24 -15.08 -2.61
N ARG A 95 -5.16 -14.79 -1.30
CA ARG A 95 -5.96 -15.47 -0.29
C ARG A 95 -7.35 -14.87 -0.11
N ALA A 96 -7.56 -13.59 -0.47
CA ALA A 96 -8.77 -12.81 -0.15
C ALA A 96 -10.00 -13.30 -0.93
#